data_AF-A0A359M0I3-F1
#
_entry.id   AF-A0A359M0I3-F1
#
_cell.length_a   1.000
_cell.length_b   1.000
_cell.length_c   1.000
_cell.angle_alpha   90.00
_cell.angle_beta   90.00
_cell.angle_gamma   90.00
#
_symmetry.space_group_name_H-M   'P 1'
#
loop_
_entity.id
_entity.type
_entity.pdbx_description
1 polymer ?
#
loop_
_entity_poly.entity_id
_entity_poly.type
_entity_poly.pdbx_seq_one_letter_code
_entity_poly.pdbx_strand_id
1 'polypeptide(L)' 'RATWQDGVSLFANQESAAFERWLETEGIRNIDAVNECLRAATPWHERWVEGVRRTTSSPAANPTPAE' A
#
# COMPACT_ATOMS: atom_id res chain seq x y z
N ARG A 1 -7.50 -8.73 5.67
CA ARG A 1 -8.78 -9.47 5.70
C ARG A 1 -9.24 -9.84 4.29
N ALA A 2 -9.54 -8.87 3.41
CA ALA A 2 -10.03 -9.14 2.05
C ALA A 2 -9.21 -10.15 1.23
N THR A 3 -7.89 -10.25 1.46
CA THR A 3 -7.01 -11.14 0.69
C THR A 3 -6.81 -12.54 1.29
N TRP A 4 -7.12 -12.74 2.58
CA TRP A 4 -6.68 -13.95 3.31
C TRP A 4 -7.68 -14.50 4.32
N GLN A 5 -8.80 -13.81 4.59
CA GLN A 5 -9.74 -14.19 5.64
C GLN A 5 -10.34 -15.59 5.40
N ASP A 6 -10.63 -15.96 4.16
CA ASP A 6 -11.29 -17.23 3.85
C ASP A 6 -10.36 -18.44 4.04
N GLY A 7 -9.04 -18.22 3.98
CA GLY A 7 -8.04 -19.25 4.27
C GLY A 7 -7.81 -19.50 5.78
N VAL A 8 -8.28 -18.63 6.67
CA VAL A 8 -8.07 -18.78 8.13
C VAL A 8 -8.67 -20.08 8.65
N SER A 9 -9.83 -20.49 8.13
CA SER A 9 -10.46 -21.76 8.51
C SER A 9 -9.65 -22.98 8.05
N LEU A 10 -8.91 -22.88 6.95
CA LEU A 10 -8.01 -23.95 6.50
C LEU A 10 -6.81 -24.06 7.43
N PHE A 11 -6.23 -22.93 7.83
CA PHE A 11 -5.13 -22.90 8.80
C PHE A 11 -5.57 -23.47 10.16
N ALA A 12 -6.76 -23.11 10.63
CA ALA A 12 -7.28 -23.56 11.91
C ALA A 12 -7.65 -25.06 11.95
N ASN A 13 -8.06 -25.65 10.83
CA ASN A 13 -8.64 -27.00 10.82
C ASN A 13 -7.85 -28.04 9.99
N GLN A 14 -6.98 -27.64 9.07
CA GLN A 14 -6.40 -28.53 8.04
C GLN A 14 -4.87 -28.42 7.92
N GLU A 15 -4.20 -27.99 8.99
CA GLU A 15 -2.75 -27.79 9.06
C GLU A 15 -2.22 -26.68 8.14
N SER A 16 -1.01 -26.18 8.42
CA SER A 16 -0.44 -25.02 7.71
C SER A 16 -0.28 -25.25 6.21
N ALA A 17 0.03 -26.47 5.78
CA ALA A 17 0.24 -26.80 4.39
C ALA A 17 -1.01 -26.64 3.51
N ALA A 18 -2.22 -26.83 4.07
CA ALA A 18 -3.47 -26.58 3.34
C ALA A 18 -3.70 -25.08 3.12
N PHE A 19 -3.36 -24.27 4.12
CA PHE A 19 -3.42 -22.82 4.01
C PHE A 19 -2.39 -22.28 3.01
N GLU A 20 -1.17 -22.81 2.98
CA GLU A 20 -0.14 -22.44 2.00
C GLU A 20 -0.60 -22.71 0.56
N ARG A 21 -1.14 -23.90 0.26
CA ARG A 21 -1.71 -24.20 -1.06
C ARG A 21 -2.87 -23.28 -1.45
N TRP A 22 -3.68 -22.87 -0.47
CA TRP A 22 -4.75 -21.91 -0.70
C TRP A 22 -4.21 -20.50 -0.99
N LEU A 23 -3.14 -20.08 -0.30
CA LEU A 23 -2.47 -18.80 -0.58
C LEU A 23 -1.87 -18.78 -1.99
N GLU A 24 -1.27 -19.88 -2.45
CA GLU A 24 -0.72 -20.03 -3.80
C GLU A 24 -1.78 -19.99 -4.92
N THR A 25 -3.06 -20.04 -4.57
CA THR A 25 -4.17 -20.03 -5.54
C THR A 25 -5.09 -18.84 -5.32
N GLU A 26 -6.00 -18.94 -4.36
CA GLU A 26 -6.99 -17.91 -4.05
C GLU A 26 -6.34 -16.68 -3.40
N GLY A 27 -5.28 -16.86 -2.60
CA GLY A 27 -4.50 -15.74 -2.08
C GLY A 27 -3.90 -14.87 -3.19
N ILE A 28 -3.30 -15.50 -4.20
CA ILE A 28 -2.77 -14.80 -5.40
C ILE A 28 -3.89 -14.11 -6.17
N ARG A 29 -4.99 -14.81 -6.47
CA ARG A 29 -6.15 -14.23 -7.17
C ARG A 29 -6.69 -12.99 -6.46
N ASN A 30 -6.77 -13.03 -5.14
CA ASN A 30 -7.28 -11.92 -4.35
C ASN A 30 -6.32 -10.71 -4.37
N ILE A 31 -5.00 -10.91 -4.25
CA ILE A 31 -4.05 -9.80 -4.31
C ILE A 31 -3.95 -9.22 -5.73
N ASP A 32 -4.07 -10.03 -6.77
CA ASP A 32 -4.10 -9.56 -8.16
C ASP A 32 -5.31 -8.66 -8.43
N ALA A 33 -6.49 -9.00 -7.90
CA ALA A 33 -7.68 -8.15 -7.97
C ALA A 33 -7.49 -6.82 -7.23
N VAL A 34 -6.77 -6.81 -6.10
CA VAL A 34 -6.42 -5.56 -5.41
C VAL A 34 -5.43 -4.75 -6.22
N ASN A 35 -4.39 -5.37 -6.78
CA ASN A 35 -3.39 -4.71 -7.61
C ASN A 35 -3.99 -4.09 -8.87
N GLU A 36 -4.97 -4.76 -9.48
CA GLU A 36 -5.81 -4.22 -10.56
C GLU A 36 -6.46 -2.90 -10.16
N CYS A 37 -7.13 -2.86 -9.01
CA CYS A 37 -7.75 -1.65 -8.47
C CYS A 37 -6.72 -0.55 -8.16
N LEU A 38 -5.54 -0.94 -7.66
CA LEU A 38 -4.47 0.00 -7.30
C LEU A 38 -3.86 0.73 -8.50
N ARG A 39 -4.11 0.30 -9.74
CA ARG A 39 -3.66 1.05 -10.93
C ARG A 39 -4.29 2.43 -11.06
N ALA A 40 -5.44 2.67 -10.43
CA ALA A 40 -6.06 3.98 -10.36
C ALA A 40 -5.52 4.86 -9.22
N ALA A 41 -4.62 4.34 -8.38
CA ALA A 41 -4.09 5.08 -7.24
C ALA A 41 -3.05 6.12 -7.67
N THR A 42 -3.02 7.25 -6.98
CA THR A 42 -1.99 8.28 -7.15
C THR A 42 -0.77 7.95 -6.28
N PRO A 43 0.46 8.05 -6.81
CA PRO A 43 1.67 7.93 -6.00
C PRO A 43 1.69 8.94 -4.85
N TRP A 44 2.07 8.49 -3.65
CA TRP A 44 2.03 9.33 -2.44
C TRP A 44 2.97 10.54 -2.52
N HIS A 45 4.11 10.41 -3.20
CA HIS A 45 5.15 11.44 -3.23
C HIS A 45 4.78 12.63 -4.11
N GLU A 46 3.83 12.49 -5.04
CA GLU A 46 3.30 13.62 -5.82
C GLU A 46 2.70 14.69 -4.88
N ARG A 47 2.01 14.25 -3.82
CA ARG A 47 1.48 15.16 -2.79
C ARG A 47 2.59 15.84 -1.98
N TRP A 48 3.69 15.13 -1.72
CA TRP A 48 4.82 15.66 -0.97
C TRP A 48 5.57 16.72 -1.79
N VAL A 49 5.89 16.42 -3.06
CA VAL A 49 6.57 17.35 -3.96
C VAL A 49 5.73 18.63 -4.17
N GLU A 50 4.41 18.48 -4.30
CA GLU A 50 3.50 19.62 -4.39
C GLU A 50 3.50 20.48 -3.09
N GLY A 51 3.56 19.83 -1.92
CA GLY A 51 3.73 20.53 -0.64
C GLY A 51 5.03 21.34 -0.58
N VAL A 52 6.15 20.75 -1.03
CA VAL A 52 7.46 21.41 -1.07
C VAL A 52 7.49 22.56 -2.07
N ARG A 53 6.91 22.39 -3.27
CA ARG A 53 6.82 23.47 -4.26
C ARG A 53 6.00 24.66 -3.75
N ARG A 54 4.91 24.39 -3.02
CA ARG A 54 4.09 25.45 -2.40
C ARG A 54 4.84 26.23 -1.32
N THR A 55 5.73 25.60 -0.56
CA THR A 55 6.51 26.30 0.46
C THR A 55 7.69 27.07 -0.13
N THR A 56 8.34 26.54 -1.18
CA THR A 56 9.49 27.21 -1.81
C THR A 56 9.10 28.32 -2.79
N SER A 57 7.88 28.31 -3.32
CA SER A 57 7.39 29.38 -4.23
C SER A 57 6.84 30.60 -3.48
N SER A 58 6.84 30.59 -2.14
CA SER A 58 6.47 31.75 -1.32
C SER A 58 7.67 32.69 -1.14
N PRO A 59 7.58 33.97 -1.53
CA PRO A 59 8.72 34.89 -1.47
C PRO A 59 9.15 35.29 -0.05
N ALA A 60 8.47 34.80 0.99
CA ALA A 60 8.72 35.18 2.39
C ALA A 60 9.60 34.20 3.19
N ALA A 61 10.10 33.12 2.60
CA ALA A 61 10.82 32.06 3.31
C ALA A 61 12.33 32.05 3.00
N ASN A 62 13.03 33.17 3.21
CA ASN A 62 14.47 33.14 3.45
C ASN A 62 14.68 33.19 4.97
N PRO A 63 15.05 32.09 5.64
CA PRO A 63 15.60 32.19 6.98
C PRO A 63 17.01 32.77 6.86
N THR A 64 17.22 33.98 7.38
CA THR A 64 18.55 34.54 7.63
C THR A 64 19.35 33.50 8.43
N PRO A 65 20.53 33.04 7.96
CA PRO A 65 21.38 32.18 8.76
C PRO A 65 21.83 32.97 9.99
N ALA A 66 21.59 32.43 11.18
CA ALA A 66 22.09 33.03 12.42
C ALA A 66 23.63 32.98 12.41
N GLU A 67 24.27 34.15 12.45
CA GLU A 67 25.67 34.35 12.86
C GLU A 67 25.84 34.13 14.37
#